data_AF-A0A4R5X2I9-F1
#
_entry.id   AF-A0A4R5X2I9-F1
#
_cell.length_a   1.000
_cell.length_b   1.000
_cell.length_c   1.000
_cell.angle_alpha   90.00
_cell.angle_beta   90.00
_cell.angle_gamma   90.00
#
_symmetry.space_group_name_H-M   'P 1'
#
loop_
_entity.id
_entity.type
_entity.pdbx_description
1 polymer ?
#
loop_
_entity_poly.entity_id
_entity_poly.type
_entity_poly.pdbx_seq_one_letter_code
_entity_poly.pdbx_strand_id
1 'polypeptide(L)'
;MSAELEAMLLGAVDDARSAIAEFSGADTVGDYLGAEVEDPSSATHRFLAELPGYRGWQWAVVVAACPGATHATISEVVLVPGPSALLAPEWVPWEERVRAGDLGPGDLLAPPADDPRLVPGFMGTGDPQIDEVAVEVGFGRRQVLSLWGRADAAQRWHDGEFGPGSAMARSTRRTCRDCGFFVPLGGALGVMFGVCANEYAADGHVVDAEYGCGAHSDTPAPKGAGSPQFDPFDDGVLDLVERTEERS
;
A
#
# COMPACT_ATOMS: atom_id res chain seq x y z
N MET A 1 -23.53 -43.81 -18.93
CA MET A 1 -22.63 -44.64 -18.10
C MET A 1 -23.39 -45.87 -17.65
N SER A 2 -22.80 -47.07 -17.68
CA SER A 2 -23.42 -48.23 -17.03
C SER A 2 -23.27 -48.12 -15.52
N ALA A 3 -24.22 -48.68 -14.75
CA ALA A 3 -24.14 -48.66 -13.29
C ALA A 3 -22.87 -49.34 -12.75
N GLU A 4 -22.36 -50.34 -13.48
CA GLU A 4 -21.10 -51.01 -13.15
C GLU A 4 -19.89 -50.10 -13.31
N LEU A 5 -19.86 -49.27 -14.37
CA LEU A 5 -18.77 -48.35 -14.62
C LEU A 5 -18.78 -47.19 -13.61
N GLU A 6 -19.96 -46.70 -13.26
CA GLU A 6 -20.12 -45.69 -12.20
C GLU A 6 -19.64 -46.22 -10.85
N ALA A 7 -20.03 -47.44 -10.48
CA ALA A 7 -19.59 -48.08 -9.25
C ALA A 7 -18.06 -48.32 -9.23
N MET A 8 -17.46 -48.65 -10.38
CA MET A 8 -16.01 -48.79 -10.51
C MET A 8 -15.29 -47.46 -10.30
N LEU A 9 -15.74 -46.40 -10.98
CA LEU A 9 -15.13 -45.07 -10.87
C LEU A 9 -15.25 -44.54 -9.44
N LEU A 10 -16.46 -44.53 -8.86
CA LEU A 10 -16.68 -44.06 -7.49
C LEU A 10 -16.04 -44.96 -6.43
N GLY A 11 -15.75 -46.22 -6.76
CA GLY A 11 -15.09 -47.18 -5.88
C GLY A 11 -13.57 -47.05 -5.84
N ALA A 12 -12.93 -46.27 -6.72
CA ALA A 12 -11.48 -46.18 -6.88
C ALA A 12 -10.77 -45.33 -5.79
N VAL A 13 -11.34 -45.24 -4.59
CA VAL A 13 -10.83 -44.38 -3.49
C VAL A 13 -9.41 -44.78 -3.08
N ASP A 14 -9.15 -46.07 -2.93
CA ASP A 14 -7.85 -46.58 -2.48
C ASP A 14 -6.77 -46.41 -3.56
N ASP A 15 -7.13 -46.62 -4.83
CA ASP A 15 -6.26 -46.35 -5.97
C ASP A 15 -5.90 -44.86 -6.04
N ALA A 16 -6.89 -43.99 -5.86
CA ALA A 16 -6.69 -42.55 -5.84
C ALA A 16 -5.81 -42.09 -4.67
N ARG A 17 -6.05 -42.61 -3.46
CA ARG A 17 -5.21 -42.33 -2.28
C ARG A 17 -3.77 -42.79 -2.52
N SER A 18 -3.59 -43.98 -3.09
CA SER A 18 -2.28 -44.55 -3.41
C SER A 18 -1.54 -43.71 -4.45
N ALA A 19 -2.25 -43.19 -5.46
CA ALA A 19 -1.66 -42.32 -6.47
C ALA A 19 -1.09 -41.02 -5.88
N ILE A 20 -1.79 -40.40 -4.92
CA ILE A 20 -1.27 -39.23 -4.22
C ILE A 20 -0.06 -39.60 -3.36
N ALA A 21 -0.14 -40.72 -2.63
CA ALA A 21 0.95 -41.19 -1.80
C ALA A 21 2.22 -41.50 -2.61
N GLU A 22 2.08 -42.02 -3.82
CA GLU A 22 3.18 -42.23 -4.77
C GLU A 22 3.74 -40.90 -5.28
N PHE A 23 2.87 -39.93 -5.58
CA PHE A 23 3.27 -38.63 -6.14
C PHE A 23 3.94 -37.71 -5.10
N SER A 24 3.42 -37.62 -3.89
CA SER A 24 3.80 -36.59 -2.90
C SER A 24 4.10 -37.14 -1.50
N GLY A 25 3.99 -38.44 -1.26
CA GLY A 25 4.17 -39.06 0.05
C GLY A 25 2.85 -39.28 0.81
N ALA A 26 2.77 -40.39 1.54
CA ALA A 26 1.54 -40.81 2.23
C ALA A 26 1.10 -39.83 3.34
N ASP A 27 2.04 -39.12 3.94
CA ASP A 27 1.82 -38.08 4.95
C ASP A 27 1.16 -36.82 4.41
N THR A 28 1.11 -36.65 3.09
CA THR A 28 0.48 -35.51 2.44
C THR A 28 -1.01 -35.70 2.15
N VAL A 29 -1.53 -36.92 2.35
CA VAL A 29 -2.91 -37.29 2.04
C VAL A 29 -3.76 -37.29 3.31
N GLY A 30 -4.65 -36.32 3.43
CA GLY A 30 -5.57 -36.21 4.55
C GLY A 30 -6.88 -36.98 4.36
N ASP A 31 -7.94 -36.42 4.95
CA ASP A 31 -9.28 -36.97 4.94
C ASP A 31 -9.85 -37.05 3.52
N TYR A 32 -10.62 -38.11 3.25
CA TYR A 32 -11.35 -38.23 2.00
C TYR A 32 -12.57 -37.32 2.01
N LEU A 33 -12.72 -36.53 0.95
CA LEU A 33 -13.75 -35.49 0.84
C LEU A 33 -14.93 -35.91 -0.05
N GLY A 34 -14.78 -37.02 -0.78
CA GLY A 34 -15.80 -37.53 -1.71
C GLY A 34 -15.28 -37.68 -3.13
N ALA A 35 -16.16 -38.15 -4.00
CA ALA A 35 -15.92 -38.24 -5.44
C ALA A 35 -17.11 -37.71 -6.20
N GLU A 36 -16.83 -37.12 -7.35
CA GLU A 36 -17.81 -36.61 -8.29
C GLU A 36 -17.54 -37.20 -9.68
N VAL A 37 -18.58 -37.65 -10.35
CA VAL A 37 -18.48 -38.12 -11.74
C VAL A 37 -18.37 -36.88 -12.63
N GLU A 38 -17.28 -36.77 -13.39
CA GLU A 38 -17.04 -35.65 -14.32
C GLU A 38 -17.74 -35.93 -15.65
N ASP A 39 -17.63 -37.17 -16.13
CA ASP A 39 -18.21 -37.62 -17.40
C ASP A 39 -18.52 -39.14 -17.37
N PRO A 40 -19.13 -39.73 -18.42
CA PRO A 40 -19.52 -41.14 -18.43
C PRO A 40 -18.39 -42.17 -18.26
N SER A 41 -17.13 -41.74 -18.25
CA SER A 41 -15.92 -42.55 -18.19
C SER A 41 -14.89 -42.04 -17.19
N SER A 42 -15.19 -41.00 -16.39
CA SER A 42 -14.24 -40.44 -15.42
C SER A 42 -14.92 -39.92 -14.16
N ALA A 43 -14.17 -39.95 -13.05
CA ALA A 43 -14.57 -39.36 -11.78
C ALA A 43 -13.37 -38.73 -11.07
N THR A 44 -13.61 -37.69 -10.30
CA THR A 44 -12.59 -37.00 -9.50
C THR A 44 -12.76 -37.36 -8.03
N HIS A 45 -11.77 -38.03 -7.44
CA HIS A 45 -11.67 -38.25 -6.01
C HIS A 45 -10.92 -37.10 -5.34
N ARG A 46 -11.48 -36.58 -4.24
CA ARG A 46 -10.88 -35.47 -3.49
C ARG A 46 -10.42 -35.88 -2.10
N PHE A 47 -9.25 -35.39 -1.70
CA PHE A 47 -8.69 -35.56 -0.35
C PHE A 47 -8.20 -34.22 0.17
N LEU A 48 -8.27 -34.01 1.48
CA LEU A 48 -7.65 -32.85 2.12
C LEU A 48 -6.12 -32.95 1.96
N ALA A 49 -5.44 -31.84 1.64
CA ALA A 49 -4.00 -31.83 1.50
C ALA A 49 -3.31 -31.50 2.83
N GLU A 50 -2.46 -32.40 3.31
CA GLU A 50 -1.63 -32.22 4.51
C GLU A 50 -0.23 -31.74 4.10
N LEU A 51 -0.17 -30.51 3.56
CA LEU A 51 1.06 -29.91 3.04
C LEU A 51 1.34 -28.56 3.70
N PRO A 52 2.57 -28.32 4.21
CA PRO A 52 2.97 -27.01 4.71
C PRO A 52 2.78 -25.92 3.65
N GLY A 53 2.08 -24.84 4.01
CA GLY A 53 1.79 -23.71 3.09
C GLY A 53 0.53 -23.89 2.23
N TYR A 54 -0.06 -25.08 2.18
CA TYR A 54 -1.25 -25.40 1.37
C TYR A 54 -2.50 -25.63 2.24
N ARG A 55 -2.64 -24.85 3.32
CA ARG A 55 -3.80 -24.95 4.21
C ARG A 55 -5.10 -24.70 3.43
N GLY A 56 -6.05 -25.62 3.55
CA GLY A 56 -7.35 -25.56 2.87
C GLY A 56 -7.32 -26.02 1.41
N TRP A 57 -6.17 -26.47 0.91
CA TRP A 57 -6.05 -27.10 -0.40
C TRP A 57 -6.46 -28.57 -0.37
N GLN A 58 -6.74 -29.11 -1.55
CA GLN A 58 -7.23 -30.46 -1.74
C GLN A 58 -6.45 -31.14 -2.85
N TRP A 59 -6.14 -32.41 -2.67
CA TRP A 59 -5.77 -33.28 -3.78
C TRP A 59 -7.02 -33.63 -4.57
N ALA A 60 -6.93 -33.53 -5.90
CA ALA A 60 -7.93 -34.04 -6.82
C ALA A 60 -7.26 -35.09 -7.71
N VAL A 61 -7.83 -36.29 -7.72
CA VAL A 61 -7.34 -37.42 -8.50
C VAL A 61 -8.42 -37.82 -9.47
N VAL A 62 -8.16 -37.62 -10.75
CA VAL A 62 -9.10 -38.06 -11.79
C VAL A 62 -8.78 -39.50 -12.15
N VAL A 63 -9.79 -40.35 -12.00
CA VAL A 63 -9.76 -41.75 -12.43
C VAL A 63 -10.61 -41.89 -13.68
N ALA A 64 -10.20 -42.77 -14.59
CA ALA A 64 -10.90 -43.02 -15.84
C ALA A 64 -11.01 -44.51 -16.14
N ALA A 65 -12.11 -44.91 -16.77
CA ALA A 65 -12.37 -46.28 -17.19
C ALA A 65 -13.28 -46.30 -18.43
N CYS A 66 -13.03 -47.25 -19.34
CA CYS A 66 -13.88 -47.45 -20.52
C CYS A 66 -14.90 -48.59 -20.28
N PRO A 67 -16.00 -48.66 -21.07
CA PRO A 67 -16.94 -49.77 -20.97
C PRO A 67 -16.24 -51.14 -21.16
N GLY A 68 -16.46 -52.06 -20.23
CA GLY A 68 -15.83 -53.38 -20.21
C GLY A 68 -14.44 -53.42 -19.57
N ALA A 69 -13.93 -52.30 -19.06
CA ALA A 69 -12.75 -52.29 -18.21
C ALA A 69 -12.98 -53.13 -16.94
N THR A 70 -11.89 -53.68 -16.40
CA THR A 70 -11.90 -54.45 -15.15
C THR A 70 -11.44 -53.63 -13.94
N HIS A 71 -10.81 -52.48 -14.17
CA HIS A 71 -10.34 -51.53 -13.17
C HIS A 71 -10.27 -50.13 -13.77
N ALA A 72 -10.32 -49.10 -12.91
CA ALA A 72 -10.06 -47.72 -13.31
C ALA A 72 -8.55 -47.44 -13.34
N THR A 73 -8.14 -46.47 -14.16
CA THR A 73 -6.76 -45.97 -14.24
C THR A 73 -6.69 -44.54 -13.77
N ILE A 74 -5.54 -44.13 -13.24
CA ILE A 74 -5.31 -42.73 -12.86
C ILE A 74 -4.98 -41.90 -14.11
N SER A 75 -5.74 -40.83 -14.34
CA SER A 75 -5.51 -39.87 -15.41
C SER A 75 -4.59 -38.73 -14.95
N GLU A 76 -4.87 -38.16 -13.77
CA GLU A 76 -4.12 -37.03 -13.22
C GLU A 76 -4.20 -37.01 -11.68
N VAL A 77 -3.15 -36.46 -11.07
CA VAL A 77 -3.07 -36.14 -9.65
C VAL A 77 -2.68 -34.67 -9.57
N VAL A 78 -3.58 -33.83 -9.07
CA VAL A 78 -3.38 -32.38 -9.03
C VAL A 78 -3.72 -31.82 -7.65
N LEU A 79 -2.99 -30.80 -7.25
CA LEU A 79 -3.26 -30.04 -6.03
C LEU A 79 -4.06 -28.80 -6.41
N VAL A 80 -5.26 -28.65 -5.86
CA VAL A 80 -6.20 -27.57 -6.20
C VAL A 80 -6.67 -26.84 -4.95
N PRO A 81 -6.99 -25.54 -5.05
CA PRO A 81 -7.48 -24.79 -3.90
C PRO A 81 -8.89 -25.26 -3.52
N GLY A 82 -9.08 -25.61 -2.25
CA GLY A 82 -10.40 -25.87 -1.68
C GLY A 82 -11.11 -24.58 -1.23
N PRO A 83 -12.34 -24.67 -0.71
CA PRO A 83 -13.16 -23.51 -0.34
C PRO A 83 -12.54 -22.62 0.76
N SER A 84 -11.58 -23.16 1.52
CA SER A 84 -10.87 -22.45 2.59
C SER A 84 -9.39 -22.20 2.27
N ALA A 85 -8.97 -22.45 1.03
CA ALA A 85 -7.61 -22.22 0.59
C ALA A 85 -7.27 -20.73 0.60
N LEU A 86 -6.08 -20.40 1.11
CA LEU A 86 -5.53 -19.06 0.97
C LEU A 86 -5.00 -18.88 -0.45
N LEU A 87 -5.65 -18.01 -1.23
CA LEU A 87 -5.27 -17.68 -2.60
C LEU A 87 -4.43 -16.39 -2.64
N ALA A 88 -3.60 -16.28 -3.66
CA ALA A 88 -2.95 -15.02 -3.98
C ALA A 88 -4.02 -13.95 -4.31
N PRO A 89 -3.76 -12.67 -3.96
CA PRO A 89 -4.61 -11.58 -4.43
C PRO A 89 -4.58 -11.50 -5.95
N GLU A 90 -5.58 -10.83 -6.52
CA GLU A 90 -5.64 -10.58 -7.96
C GLU A 90 -4.38 -9.84 -8.42
N TRP A 91 -3.88 -10.21 -9.60
CA TRP A 91 -2.71 -9.56 -10.18
C TRP A 91 -3.07 -8.13 -10.62
N VAL A 92 -2.25 -7.16 -10.22
CA VAL A 92 -2.44 -5.74 -10.53
C VAL A 92 -1.28 -5.24 -11.41
N PRO A 93 -1.56 -4.55 -12.54
CA PRO A 93 -0.53 -3.94 -13.38
C PRO A 93 0.46 -3.10 -12.56
N TRP A 94 1.73 -3.07 -12.98
CA TRP A 94 2.77 -2.31 -12.25
C TRP A 94 2.40 -0.83 -12.09
N GLU A 95 1.89 -0.20 -13.14
CA GLU A 95 1.48 1.22 -13.11
C GLU A 95 0.39 1.53 -12.08
N GLU A 96 -0.47 0.56 -11.78
CA GLU A 96 -1.52 0.66 -10.75
C GLU A 96 -1.00 0.31 -9.35
N ARG A 97 0.20 -0.28 -9.26
CA ARG A 97 0.87 -0.59 -7.98
C ARG A 97 1.72 0.56 -7.46
N VAL A 98 2.27 1.40 -8.34
CA VAL A 98 3.17 2.50 -7.93
C VAL A 98 2.40 3.56 -7.16
N ARG A 99 2.88 3.87 -5.96
CA ARG A 99 2.34 4.90 -5.07
C ARG A 99 3.32 6.05 -4.92
N ALA A 100 2.82 7.15 -4.37
CA ALA A 100 3.66 8.29 -4.01
C ALA A 100 4.73 7.84 -3.00
N GLY A 101 6.00 8.12 -3.32
CA GLY A 101 7.15 7.73 -2.50
C GLY A 101 7.82 6.41 -2.89
N ASP A 102 7.24 5.63 -3.81
CA ASP A 102 7.81 4.32 -4.20
C ASP A 102 9.06 4.43 -5.09
N LEU A 103 9.27 5.58 -5.73
CA LEU A 103 10.39 5.77 -6.66
C LEU A 103 11.71 5.96 -5.90
N GLY A 104 12.71 5.15 -6.25
CA GLY A 104 14.07 5.22 -5.74
C GLY A 104 15.10 5.68 -6.79
N PRO A 105 16.40 5.71 -6.41
CA PRO A 105 17.47 6.08 -7.34
C PRO A 105 17.52 5.16 -8.57
N GLY A 106 17.38 5.75 -9.76
CA GLY A 106 17.44 5.04 -11.04
C GLY A 106 16.08 4.67 -11.64
N ASP A 107 14.99 4.81 -10.88
CA ASP A 107 13.64 4.56 -11.41
C ASP A 107 13.20 5.67 -12.37
N LEU A 108 12.58 5.25 -13.48
CA LEU A 108 11.99 6.15 -14.48
C LEU A 108 10.50 5.87 -14.57
N LEU A 109 9.69 6.82 -14.11
CA LEU A 109 8.24 6.79 -14.26
C LEU A 109 7.81 7.88 -15.23
N ALA A 110 7.38 7.48 -16.42
CA ALA A 110 6.81 8.41 -17.38
C ALA A 110 5.40 8.82 -16.92
N PRO A 111 5.01 10.09 -17.07
CA PRO A 111 3.61 10.46 -16.93
C PRO A 111 2.78 9.76 -18.02
N PRO A 112 1.49 9.47 -17.75
CA PRO A 112 0.57 9.00 -18.79
C PRO A 112 0.54 9.96 -19.99
N ALA A 113 0.26 9.42 -21.19
CA ALA A 113 0.27 10.20 -22.43
C ALA A 113 -0.64 11.43 -22.38
N ASP A 114 -1.82 11.28 -21.74
CA ASP A 114 -2.83 12.32 -21.58
C ASP A 114 -2.99 12.74 -20.11
N ASP A 115 -1.88 12.90 -19.38
CA ASP A 115 -1.90 13.32 -17.99
C ASP A 115 -2.55 14.73 -17.86
N PRO A 116 -3.73 14.85 -17.22
CA PRO A 116 -4.47 16.12 -17.15
C PRO A 116 -3.74 17.18 -16.31
N ARG A 117 -2.73 16.78 -15.54
CA ARG A 117 -1.90 17.69 -14.74
C ARG A 117 -0.90 18.47 -15.59
N LEU A 118 -0.70 18.08 -16.86
CA LEU A 118 0.30 18.69 -17.74
C LEU A 118 -0.36 19.32 -18.98
N VAL A 119 0.17 20.46 -19.40
CA VAL A 119 -0.12 21.09 -20.71
C VAL A 119 1.18 21.40 -21.44
N PRO A 120 1.17 21.51 -22.79
CA PRO A 120 2.32 21.96 -23.55
C PRO A 120 2.80 23.34 -23.08
N GLY A 121 4.12 23.51 -22.94
CA GLY A 121 4.71 24.72 -22.35
C GLY A 121 4.59 25.99 -23.18
N PHE A 122 4.02 25.93 -24.38
CA PHE A 122 3.73 27.09 -25.24
C PHE A 122 2.23 27.48 -25.22
N MET A 123 1.40 26.78 -24.45
CA MET A 123 -0.03 27.07 -24.31
C MET A 123 -0.29 27.90 -23.05
N GLY A 124 -1.40 28.66 -23.05
CA GLY A 124 -1.85 29.37 -21.86
C GLY A 124 -2.12 28.40 -20.71
N THR A 125 -1.33 28.54 -19.64
CA THR A 125 -1.37 27.66 -18.48
C THR A 125 -2.31 28.19 -17.41
N GLY A 126 -2.61 29.49 -17.42
CA GLY A 126 -3.34 30.21 -16.38
C GLY A 126 -2.46 30.63 -15.19
N ASP A 127 -1.14 30.60 -15.33
CA ASP A 127 -0.18 31.16 -14.38
C ASP A 127 0.48 32.39 -15.03
N PRO A 128 0.27 33.61 -14.49
CA PRO A 128 0.80 34.82 -15.10
C PRO A 128 2.31 34.79 -15.31
N GLN A 129 3.07 34.27 -14.34
CA GLN A 129 4.54 34.23 -14.42
C GLN A 129 5.02 33.26 -15.50
N ILE A 130 4.27 32.19 -15.77
CA ILE A 130 4.60 31.25 -16.85
C ILE A 130 4.14 31.78 -18.18
N ASP A 131 2.91 32.30 -18.26
CA ASP A 131 2.29 32.73 -19.51
C ASP A 131 2.99 33.98 -20.10
N GLU A 132 3.52 34.86 -19.25
CA GLU A 132 4.38 35.99 -19.68
C GLU A 132 5.66 35.52 -20.39
N VAL A 133 6.29 34.44 -19.91
CA VAL A 133 7.59 33.96 -20.42
C VAL A 133 7.43 32.93 -21.55
N ALA A 134 6.39 32.09 -21.46
CA ALA A 134 6.13 30.98 -22.37
C ALA A 134 5.76 31.42 -23.79
N VAL A 135 5.02 32.55 -23.91
CA VAL A 135 4.59 33.09 -25.21
C VAL A 135 5.74 33.80 -25.94
N GLU A 136 6.70 34.39 -25.22
CA GLU A 136 7.69 35.26 -25.85
C GLU A 136 8.86 34.55 -26.51
N VAL A 137 9.23 33.32 -26.11
CA VAL A 137 10.57 32.81 -26.50
C VAL A 137 10.63 31.32 -26.91
N GLY A 138 9.62 30.47 -26.69
CA GLY A 138 9.64 29.08 -27.22
C GLY A 138 10.79 28.16 -26.75
N PHE A 139 11.63 28.62 -25.82
CA PHE A 139 12.77 27.90 -25.22
C PHE A 139 12.46 27.39 -23.80
N GLY A 140 11.18 27.29 -23.44
CA GLY A 140 10.73 26.82 -22.13
C GLY A 140 10.71 25.30 -21.97
N ARG A 141 10.10 24.83 -20.89
CA ARG A 141 9.87 23.39 -20.65
C ARG A 141 8.89 22.83 -21.69
N ARG A 142 9.10 21.59 -22.15
CA ARG A 142 8.18 20.90 -23.10
C ARG A 142 6.74 20.83 -22.57
N GLN A 143 6.59 20.57 -21.27
CA GLN A 143 5.33 20.53 -20.56
C GLN A 143 5.47 21.29 -19.24
N VAL A 144 4.36 21.86 -18.78
CA VAL A 144 4.22 22.61 -17.52
C VAL A 144 2.92 22.19 -16.85
N LEU A 145 2.74 22.52 -15.56
CA LEU A 145 1.50 22.20 -14.87
C LEU A 145 0.32 22.92 -15.52
N SER A 146 -0.74 22.17 -15.80
CA SER A 146 -2.03 22.71 -16.15
C SER A 146 -2.67 23.43 -14.96
N LEU A 147 -3.75 24.17 -15.21
CA LEU A 147 -4.57 24.73 -14.12
C LEU A 147 -5.01 23.62 -13.14
N TRP A 148 -5.45 22.48 -13.67
CA TRP A 148 -5.84 21.31 -12.88
C TRP A 148 -4.66 20.77 -12.06
N GLY A 149 -3.49 20.60 -12.68
CA GLY A 149 -2.30 20.11 -11.99
C GLY A 149 -1.85 21.01 -10.84
N ARG A 150 -1.99 22.34 -10.98
CA ARG A 150 -1.72 23.29 -9.89
C ARG A 150 -2.77 23.21 -8.79
N ALA A 151 -4.05 23.12 -9.14
CA ALA A 151 -5.13 22.99 -8.16
C ALA A 151 -5.01 21.68 -7.36
N ASP A 152 -4.71 20.56 -8.03
CA ASP A 152 -4.46 19.27 -7.37
C ASP A 152 -3.26 19.34 -6.40
N ALA A 153 -2.14 19.92 -6.85
CA ALA A 153 -0.98 20.12 -5.99
C ALA A 153 -1.29 21.01 -4.78
N ALA A 154 -1.98 22.14 -5.00
CA ALA A 154 -2.38 23.06 -3.95
C ALA A 154 -3.25 22.35 -2.90
N GLN A 155 -4.23 21.57 -3.33
CA GLN A 155 -5.09 20.81 -2.40
C GLN A 155 -4.27 19.82 -1.57
N ARG A 156 -3.41 19.03 -2.21
CA ARG A 156 -2.56 18.06 -1.49
C ARG A 156 -1.59 18.72 -0.50
N TRP A 157 -1.07 19.90 -0.81
CA TRP A 157 -0.20 20.63 0.11
C TRP A 157 -0.98 21.25 1.28
N HIS A 158 -2.15 21.82 1.00
CA HIS A 158 -3.03 22.40 2.03
C HIS A 158 -3.57 21.35 3.02
N ASP A 159 -3.91 20.15 2.53
CA ASP A 159 -4.38 19.06 3.37
C ASP A 159 -3.22 18.24 3.99
N GLY A 160 -1.99 18.55 3.60
CA GLY A 160 -0.80 17.80 3.95
C GLY A 160 -0.24 18.13 5.34
N GLU A 161 0.91 17.52 5.65
CA GLU A 161 1.63 17.70 6.92
C GLU A 161 2.02 19.16 7.19
N PHE A 162 2.30 19.92 6.13
CA PHE A 162 2.66 21.33 6.19
C PHE A 162 1.50 22.27 5.81
N GLY A 163 0.27 21.78 5.96
CA GLY A 163 -0.95 22.55 5.82
C GLY A 163 -1.46 23.13 7.14
N PRO A 164 -2.41 24.08 7.10
CA PRO A 164 -2.96 24.70 8.31
C PRO A 164 -3.75 23.74 9.19
N GLY A 165 -4.25 22.65 8.63
CA GLY A 165 -4.97 21.59 9.35
C GLY A 165 -4.08 20.62 10.11
N SER A 166 -2.74 20.69 9.97
CA SER A 166 -1.84 19.74 10.61
C SER A 166 -1.85 19.86 12.13
N ALA A 167 -1.42 18.80 12.82
CA ALA A 167 -1.33 18.81 14.28
C ALA A 167 -0.34 19.88 14.78
N MET A 168 0.77 20.08 14.06
CA MET A 168 1.76 21.11 14.37
C MET A 168 1.19 22.52 14.16
N ALA A 169 0.52 22.78 13.04
CA ALA A 169 -0.09 24.09 12.79
C ALA A 169 -1.10 24.45 13.89
N ARG A 170 -1.95 23.50 14.29
CA ARG A 170 -2.97 23.70 15.34
C ARG A 170 -2.41 23.91 16.74
N SER A 171 -1.18 23.51 17.02
CA SER A 171 -0.55 23.66 18.34
C SER A 171 0.22 24.98 18.50
N THR A 172 0.22 25.82 17.47
CA THR A 172 1.00 27.06 17.43
C THR A 172 0.10 28.25 17.10
N ARG A 173 0.57 29.47 17.39
CA ARG A 173 -0.24 30.69 17.19
C ARG A 173 0.20 31.54 16.00
N ARG A 174 1.41 31.31 15.51
CA ARG A 174 2.02 32.10 14.44
C ARG A 174 2.11 31.26 13.18
N THR A 175 1.89 31.91 12.04
CA THR A 175 1.79 31.26 10.75
C THR A 175 2.94 31.64 9.84
N CYS A 176 3.14 30.91 8.75
CA CYS A 176 4.20 31.19 7.80
C CYS A 176 4.03 32.53 7.07
N ARG A 177 2.80 33.03 6.88
CA ARG A 177 2.47 34.24 6.12
C ARG A 177 3.28 35.48 6.54
N ASP A 178 3.56 35.62 7.83
CA ASP A 178 4.32 36.73 8.42
C ASP A 178 5.71 36.32 8.94
N CYS A 179 6.13 35.07 8.71
CA CYS A 179 7.40 34.57 9.19
C CYS A 179 8.57 35.03 8.30
N GLY A 180 9.63 35.58 8.89
CA GLY A 180 10.85 35.96 8.17
C GLY A 180 11.61 34.80 7.51
N PHE A 181 11.30 33.54 7.85
CA PHE A 181 11.85 32.34 7.20
C PHE A 181 11.00 31.83 6.02
N PHE A 182 9.88 32.47 5.70
CA PHE A 182 9.00 32.06 4.60
C PHE A 182 9.48 32.66 3.28
N VAL A 183 9.82 31.80 2.32
CA VAL A 183 10.23 32.18 0.97
C VAL A 183 9.05 31.90 0.03
N PRO A 184 8.33 32.93 -0.48
CA PRO A 184 7.16 32.70 -1.33
C PRO A 184 7.50 31.95 -2.62
N LEU A 185 6.61 31.05 -3.06
CA LEU A 185 6.73 30.44 -4.39
C LEU A 185 6.45 31.49 -5.48
N GLY A 186 6.91 31.22 -6.69
CA GLY A 186 6.56 32.02 -7.87
C GLY A 186 5.14 31.72 -8.39
N GLY A 187 4.62 32.63 -9.20
CA GLY A 187 3.38 32.46 -9.94
C GLY A 187 2.14 32.39 -9.06
N ALA A 188 1.12 31.69 -9.56
CA ALA A 188 -0.19 31.62 -8.91
C ALA A 188 -0.16 30.89 -7.56
N LEU A 189 0.74 29.92 -7.38
CA LEU A 189 0.87 29.17 -6.11
C LEU A 189 1.48 30.03 -4.99
N GLY A 190 2.27 31.05 -5.32
CA GLY A 190 2.89 31.96 -4.36
C GLY A 190 1.91 32.75 -3.49
N VAL A 191 0.63 32.82 -3.89
CA VAL A 191 -0.43 33.45 -3.11
C VAL A 191 -0.69 32.70 -1.79
N MET A 192 -0.55 31.37 -1.80
CA MET A 192 -0.89 30.50 -0.68
C MET A 192 0.29 29.70 -0.13
N PHE A 193 1.37 29.54 -0.90
CA PHE A 193 2.44 28.61 -0.55
C PHE A 193 3.83 29.25 -0.68
N GLY A 194 4.75 28.75 0.14
CA GLY A 194 6.17 29.11 0.12
C GLY A 194 7.02 27.93 0.55
N VAL A 195 8.33 28.15 0.66
CA VAL A 195 9.28 27.20 1.24
C VAL A 195 9.75 27.75 2.59
N CYS A 196 9.82 26.87 3.59
CA CYS A 196 10.43 27.23 4.87
C CYS A 196 11.95 27.10 4.79
N ALA A 197 12.67 28.14 5.22
CA ALA A 197 14.13 28.19 5.23
C ALA A 197 14.72 28.14 6.65
N ASN A 198 13.96 27.64 7.62
CA ASN A 198 14.44 27.48 9.00
C ASN A 198 14.87 26.03 9.24
N GLU A 199 16.18 25.80 9.42
CA GLU A 199 16.79 24.48 9.68
C GLU A 199 16.19 23.73 10.88
N TYR A 200 15.56 24.46 11.81
CA TYR A 200 14.92 23.89 13.01
C TYR A 200 13.42 23.60 12.84
N ALA A 201 12.88 23.73 11.63
CA ALA A 201 11.47 23.56 11.33
C ALA A 201 11.27 22.71 10.07
N ALA A 202 10.32 23.09 9.20
CA ALA A 202 10.01 22.43 7.94
C ALA A 202 11.01 22.80 6.82
N ASP A 203 12.32 22.83 7.13
CA ASP A 203 13.36 23.32 6.21
C ASP A 203 13.28 22.63 4.85
N GLY A 204 13.33 23.41 3.77
CA GLY A 204 13.28 22.92 2.40
C GLY A 204 11.92 22.36 1.96
N HIS A 205 10.89 22.38 2.81
CA HIS A 205 9.55 21.89 2.47
C HIS A 205 8.64 23.01 1.98
N VAL A 206 7.71 22.67 1.09
CA VAL A 206 6.59 23.54 0.73
C VAL A 206 5.65 23.61 1.92
N VAL A 207 5.36 24.82 2.37
CA VAL A 207 4.46 25.12 3.50
C VAL A 207 3.32 26.00 3.02
N ASP A 208 2.13 25.75 3.55
CA ASP A 208 1.00 26.68 3.41
C ASP A 208 1.31 27.98 4.19
N ALA A 209 0.87 29.13 3.69
CA ALA A 209 1.01 30.41 4.37
C ALA A 209 0.36 30.42 5.76
N GLU A 210 -0.63 29.56 6.00
CA GLU A 210 -1.31 29.40 7.29
C GLU A 210 -0.76 28.23 8.12
N TYR A 211 0.29 27.55 7.66
CA TYR A 211 1.03 26.58 8.46
C TYR A 211 1.76 27.26 9.62
N GLY A 212 1.82 26.60 10.78
CA GLY A 212 2.60 27.05 11.93
C GLY A 212 3.54 25.94 12.41
N CYS A 213 4.83 26.26 12.59
CA CYS A 213 5.86 25.27 12.92
C CYS A 213 6.41 25.36 14.35
N GLY A 214 6.03 26.38 15.12
CA GLY A 214 6.52 26.63 16.48
C GLY A 214 7.86 27.38 16.54
N ALA A 215 8.74 27.20 15.55
CA ALA A 215 10.01 27.94 15.41
C ALA A 215 9.85 29.17 14.49
N HIS A 216 8.83 29.99 14.75
CA HIS A 216 8.60 31.23 14.01
C HIS A 216 9.70 32.27 14.32
N SER A 217 10.07 33.09 13.33
CA SER A 217 11.07 34.17 13.48
C SER A 217 10.78 35.13 14.66
N ASP A 218 9.52 35.50 14.85
CA ASP A 218 9.04 36.30 15.99
C ASP A 218 8.66 35.49 17.27
N THR A 219 9.09 34.22 17.39
CA THR A 219 8.93 33.48 18.65
C THR A 219 9.89 34.09 19.69
N PRO A 220 9.38 34.63 20.81
CA PRO A 220 10.24 35.26 21.82
C PRO A 220 11.09 34.21 22.52
N ALA A 221 12.32 34.60 22.90
CA ALA A 221 13.16 33.77 23.74
C ALA A 221 12.46 33.47 25.09
N PRO A 222 12.61 32.25 25.64
CA PRO A 222 12.15 31.95 26.98
C PRO A 222 12.70 32.95 27.99
N LYS A 223 11.87 33.37 28.96
CA LYS A 223 12.33 34.23 30.05
C LYS A 223 13.18 33.39 31.01
N GLY A 224 14.49 33.38 30.80
CA GLY A 224 15.47 32.71 31.67
C GLY A 224 16.42 31.83 30.87
N ALA A 225 17.70 31.82 31.25
CA ALA A 225 18.74 30.98 30.64
C ALA A 225 18.62 29.49 31.07
N GLY A 226 17.41 28.94 31.05
CA GLY A 226 17.10 27.56 31.43
C GLY A 226 16.40 26.83 30.30
N SER A 227 16.58 25.51 30.25
CA SER A 227 15.91 24.58 29.33
C SER A 227 14.38 24.82 29.30
N PRO A 228 13.71 24.50 28.17
CA PRO A 228 12.27 24.71 28.03
C PRO A 228 11.52 24.10 29.22
N GLN A 229 10.78 24.92 29.96
CA GLN A 229 9.84 24.42 30.95
C GLN A 229 8.65 23.85 30.20
N PHE A 230 8.69 22.55 29.92
CA PHE A 230 7.46 21.79 29.73
C PHE A 230 6.78 21.69 31.11
N ASP A 231 5.44 21.77 31.15
CA ASP A 231 4.71 21.27 32.31
C ASP A 231 5.10 19.79 32.48
N PRO A 232 5.63 19.38 33.65
CA PRO A 232 5.99 17.99 33.88
C PRO A 232 4.78 17.11 33.58
N PHE A 233 4.98 16.10 32.74
CA PHE A 233 4.00 15.04 32.58
C PHE A 233 3.98 14.25 33.90
N ASP A 234 2.97 14.49 34.73
CA ASP A 234 2.67 13.71 35.92
C ASP A 234 1.96 12.43 35.47
N ASP A 235 2.68 11.30 35.49
CA ASP A 235 2.13 9.99 35.16
C ASP A 235 1.30 9.38 36.31
N GLY A 236 1.17 10.09 37.44
CA GLY A 236 0.44 9.68 38.62
C GLY A 236 1.08 8.52 39.38
N VAL A 237 2.34 8.15 39.06
CA VAL A 237 3.05 7.06 39.71
C VAL A 237 3.82 7.59 40.92
N LEU A 238 3.39 7.21 42.12
CA LEU A 238 4.08 7.55 43.36
C LEU A 238 5.24 6.59 43.61
N ASP A 239 6.48 7.06 43.45
CA ASP A 239 7.66 6.34 43.92
C ASP A 239 7.74 6.41 45.46
N LEU A 240 7.27 5.35 46.11
CA LEU A 240 7.36 5.20 47.57
C LEU A 240 8.76 4.70 47.95
N VAL A 241 9.57 5.59 48.52
CA VAL A 241 10.87 5.23 49.10
C VAL A 241 10.70 4.96 50.60
N GLU A 242 10.99 3.74 51.04
CA GLU A 242 10.94 3.38 52.46
C GLU A 242 11.98 4.18 53.25
N ARG A 243 11.54 4.85 54.32
CA ARG A 243 12.44 5.54 55.25
C ARG A 243 13.14 4.50 56.12
N THR A 244 14.43 4.29 55.90
CA THR A 244 15.27 3.55 56.85
C THR A 244 15.29 4.29 58.18
N GLU A 245 14.76 3.67 59.23
CA GLU A 245 14.80 4.20 60.59
C GLU A 245 16.26 4.35 61.04
N GLU A 246 16.68 5.60 61.30
CA GLU A 246 17.96 5.88 61.93
C GLU A 246 17.91 5.37 63.38
N ARG A 247 18.65 4.29 63.66
CA ARG A 247 18.91 3.83 65.03
C ARG A 247 19.79 4.86 65.74
N SER A 248 19.22 5.41 66.81
CA SER A 248 19.83 6.23 67.87
C SER A 248 21.20 5.76 68.35
#